data_AF-A0A176J707-F1
#
_entry.id   AF-A0A176J707-F1
#
_cell.length_a   1.000
_cell.length_b   1.000
_cell.length_c   1.000
_cell.angle_alpha   90.00
_cell.angle_beta   90.00
_cell.angle_gamma   90.00
#
_symmetry.space_group_name_H-M   'P 1'
#
loop_
_entity.id
_entity.type
_entity.pdbx_description
1 polymer ?
#
loop_
_entity_poly.entity_id
_entity_poly.type
_entity_poly.pdbx_seq_one_letter_code
_entity_poly.pdbx_strand_id
1 'polypeptide(L)'
;MSKKMLLIGITAAIFISPLATAGLPAPSAAAVSTQNKEAVRQGESLLKKLALFKEAISSGSLEKIESLYDGLAKQRYIAEKTIARVSGTSNRSILLSTYIRPVEIEMERTGYEVSEYRLLASIIYHILSDMNYKQYDTDMAKAERLKKRKELMKSARNYEPLSGKINEELRHMEAYASGINLALNNYTLSIYVDTVPDMEPLTDLHQANLSYDKVIKYLMQTEVKIGQVPNKKYRKSLTERSVTPVKIMIERTKYEISQYRLMNRVSDLIDSGNTAEAKKQFAKLTGLKTRAAAFKEDHGYEPLAKEINDELLAYETDLKATLEGK
;
A
#
# COMPACT_ATOMS: atom_id res chain seq x y z
N MET A 1 -29.90 -0.96 24.96
CA MET A 1 -29.06 -0.42 26.05
C MET A 1 -28.00 0.48 25.44
N SER A 2 -28.18 1.79 25.58
CA SER A 2 -27.35 2.84 25.00
C SER A 2 -26.22 3.22 25.96
N LYS A 3 -24.96 3.12 25.51
CA LYS A 3 -23.81 3.70 26.22
C LYS A 3 -23.44 5.02 25.54
N LYS A 4 -23.95 6.10 26.14
CA LYS A 4 -23.51 7.48 25.94
C LYS A 4 -22.03 7.57 26.33
N MET A 5 -21.17 8.05 25.44
CA MET A 5 -19.80 8.44 25.77
C MET A 5 -19.72 9.95 25.97
N LEU A 6 -19.08 10.32 27.07
CA LEU A 6 -18.93 11.64 27.64
C LEU A 6 -18.28 12.64 26.66
N LEU A 7 -18.92 13.81 26.56
CA LEU A 7 -18.34 15.05 26.07
C LEU A 7 -17.63 15.73 27.25
N ILE A 8 -16.30 15.88 27.19
CA ILE A 8 -15.56 16.70 28.16
C ILE A 8 -15.30 18.05 27.50
N GLY A 9 -16.15 19.02 27.84
CA GLY A 9 -15.92 20.43 27.56
C GLY A 9 -14.97 21.02 28.60
N ILE A 10 -13.93 21.70 28.15
CA ILE A 10 -13.11 22.58 29.00
C ILE A 10 -13.51 24.01 28.65
N THR A 11 -14.46 24.54 29.40
CA THR A 11 -14.75 25.98 29.48
C THR A 11 -13.73 26.63 30.42
N ALA A 12 -12.74 27.31 29.85
CA ALA A 12 -11.92 28.27 30.60
C ALA A 12 -12.62 29.64 30.56
N ALA A 13 -13.38 29.94 31.61
CA ALA A 13 -13.81 31.30 31.91
C ALA A 13 -12.63 32.04 32.53
N ILE A 14 -12.11 33.07 31.84
CA ILE A 14 -11.11 33.97 32.39
C ILE A 14 -11.82 35.28 32.76
N PHE A 15 -11.75 35.58 34.06
CA PHE A 15 -12.20 36.81 34.71
C PHE A 15 -11.59 38.05 34.05
N ILE A 16 -12.43 39.01 33.67
CA ILE A 16 -12.04 40.37 33.31
C ILE A 16 -12.18 41.22 34.57
N SER A 17 -11.05 41.59 35.17
CA SER A 17 -10.98 42.64 36.19
C SER A 17 -10.38 43.91 35.57
N PRO A 18 -10.92 45.11 35.83
CA PRO A 18 -10.33 46.37 35.37
C PRO A 18 -9.17 46.74 36.29
N LEU A 19 -7.94 46.51 35.83
CA LEU A 19 -6.72 46.99 36.50
C LEU A 19 -6.35 48.37 35.95
N ALA A 20 -6.23 49.31 36.87
CA ALA A 20 -5.95 50.72 36.66
C ALA A 20 -4.71 50.96 35.78
N THR A 21 -4.85 51.91 34.86
CA THR A 21 -3.79 52.46 34.01
C THR A 21 -2.83 53.30 34.83
N ALA A 22 -1.80 52.68 35.39
CA ALA A 22 -0.58 53.36 35.79
C ALA A 22 0.35 53.46 34.57
N GLY A 23 0.75 54.69 34.21
CA GLY A 23 1.52 55.01 33.01
C GLY A 23 2.75 54.14 32.85
N LEU A 24 2.71 53.25 31.86
CA LEU A 24 3.90 52.57 31.37
C LEU A 24 4.76 53.59 30.60
N PRO A 25 6.08 53.62 30.82
CA PRO A 25 6.97 54.42 29.99
C PRO A 25 6.78 54.00 28.53
N ALA A 26 6.67 55.00 27.65
CA ALA A 26 6.59 54.79 26.21
C ALA A 26 7.69 53.80 25.78
N PRO A 27 7.37 52.77 24.98
CA PRO A 27 8.38 51.84 24.52
C PRO A 27 9.42 52.65 23.74
N SER A 28 10.61 52.76 24.35
CA SER A 28 11.80 53.24 23.67
C SER A 28 11.88 52.46 22.36
N ALA A 29 11.93 53.18 21.24
CA ALA A 29 12.16 52.63 19.91
C ALA A 29 13.58 52.04 19.89
N ALA A 30 13.74 50.88 20.53
CA ALA A 30 14.96 50.11 20.54
C ALA A 30 15.26 49.77 19.08
N ALA A 31 16.42 50.24 18.60
CA ALA A 31 16.90 49.95 17.27
C ALA A 31 16.71 48.46 16.97
N VAL A 32 15.95 48.14 15.92
CA VAL A 32 15.71 46.77 15.46
C VAL A 32 17.07 46.09 15.30
N SER A 33 17.39 45.17 16.21
CA SER A 33 18.69 44.52 16.22
C SER A 33 18.93 43.78 14.90
N THR A 34 20.19 43.66 14.47
CA THR A 34 20.58 42.93 13.25
C THR A 34 20.01 41.51 13.24
N GLN A 35 19.91 40.87 14.41
CA GLN A 35 19.29 39.56 14.59
C GLN A 35 17.78 39.56 14.26
N ASN A 36 17.05 40.60 14.65
CA ASN A 36 15.63 40.71 14.33
C ASN A 36 15.40 40.89 12.82
N LYS A 37 16.22 41.72 12.16
CA LYS A 37 16.15 41.90 10.69
C LYS A 37 16.40 40.59 9.95
N GLU A 38 17.41 39.83 10.37
CA GLU A 38 17.72 38.53 9.78
C GLU A 38 16.61 37.50 10.04
N ALA A 39 16.02 37.47 11.23
CA ALA A 39 14.88 36.60 11.54
C ALA A 39 13.66 36.89 10.66
N VAL A 40 13.32 38.17 10.48
CA VAL A 40 12.26 38.61 9.57
C VAL A 40 12.57 38.16 8.13
N ARG A 41 13.79 38.39 7.64
CA ARG A 41 14.20 37.98 6.29
C ARG A 41 14.06 36.48 6.05
N GLN A 42 14.49 35.66 7.02
CA GLN A 42 14.35 34.20 6.94
C GLN A 42 12.89 33.75 7.01
N GLY A 43 12.08 34.42 7.84
CA GLY A 43 10.64 34.20 7.95
C GLY A 43 9.90 34.53 6.65
N GLU A 44 10.21 35.65 6.00
CA GLU A 44 9.63 36.01 4.70
C GLU A 44 10.02 35.02 3.60
N SER A 45 11.29 34.58 3.58
CA SER A 45 11.74 33.54 2.66
C SER A 45 10.96 32.23 2.86
N LEU A 46 10.70 31.87 4.12
CA LEU A 46 9.90 30.71 4.48
C LEU A 46 8.45 30.84 3.98
N LEU A 47 7.81 32.00 4.17
CA LEU A 47 6.44 32.22 3.67
C LEU A 47 6.33 32.18 2.15
N LYS A 48 7.35 32.63 1.42
CA LYS A 48 7.41 32.48 -0.05
C LYS A 48 7.42 31.00 -0.46
N LYS A 49 8.21 30.16 0.23
CA LYS A 49 8.20 28.70 -0.01
C LYS A 49 6.87 28.06 0.38
N LEU A 50 6.25 28.52 1.48
CA LEU A 50 4.92 28.06 1.87
C LEU A 50 3.87 28.37 0.80
N ALA A 51 3.92 29.54 0.16
CA ALA A 51 3.00 29.90 -0.91
C ALA A 51 3.10 28.92 -2.10
N LEU A 52 4.32 28.61 -2.55
CA LEU A 52 4.54 27.61 -3.61
C LEU A 52 4.05 26.22 -3.19
N PHE A 53 4.27 25.83 -1.94
CA PHE A 53 3.80 24.55 -1.41
C PHE A 53 2.26 24.48 -1.39
N LYS A 54 1.59 25.56 -0.98
CA LYS A 54 0.11 25.67 -1.03
C LYS A 54 -0.44 25.63 -2.45
N GLU A 55 0.27 26.23 -3.41
CA GLU A 55 -0.08 26.14 -4.82
C GLU A 55 0.01 24.69 -5.32
N ALA A 56 1.08 23.97 -4.97
CA ALA A 56 1.21 22.55 -5.29
C ALA A 56 0.07 21.71 -4.69
N ILE A 57 -0.28 21.92 -3.41
CA ILE A 57 -1.45 21.29 -2.77
C ILE A 57 -2.74 21.58 -3.54
N SER A 58 -2.97 22.83 -3.93
CA SER A 58 -4.18 23.27 -4.62
C SER A 58 -4.28 22.65 -6.01
N SER A 59 -3.15 22.53 -6.72
CA SER A 59 -3.09 21.85 -8.01
C SER A 59 -3.36 20.35 -7.92
N GLY A 60 -3.13 19.77 -6.73
CA GLY A 60 -3.29 18.35 -6.45
C GLY A 60 -2.15 17.46 -6.96
N SER A 61 -1.00 18.05 -7.32
CA SER A 61 0.17 17.31 -7.83
C SER A 61 1.03 16.80 -6.69
N LEU A 62 0.98 15.49 -6.43
CA LEU A 62 1.67 14.91 -5.28
C LEU A 62 3.20 14.90 -5.45
N GLU A 63 3.69 14.71 -6.67
CA GLU A 63 5.11 14.86 -7.03
C GLU A 63 5.65 16.27 -6.71
N LYS A 64 4.89 17.33 -7.06
CA LYS A 64 5.28 18.71 -6.73
C LYS A 64 5.26 18.97 -5.22
N ILE A 65 4.28 18.41 -4.51
CA ILE A 65 4.21 18.52 -3.05
C ILE A 65 5.44 17.85 -2.43
N GLU A 66 5.75 16.62 -2.85
CA GLU A 66 6.89 15.85 -2.36
C GLU A 66 8.22 16.59 -2.58
N SER A 67 8.47 17.07 -3.80
CA SER A 67 9.72 17.77 -4.15
C SER A 67 9.92 19.08 -3.37
N LEU A 68 8.84 19.75 -2.95
CA LEU A 68 8.88 20.97 -2.16
C LEU A 68 8.97 20.69 -0.64
N TYR A 69 8.52 19.53 -0.17
CA TYR A 69 8.34 19.24 1.26
C TYR A 69 9.64 19.34 2.06
N ASP A 70 10.70 18.66 1.62
CA ASP A 70 11.98 18.66 2.36
C ASP A 70 12.68 20.02 2.30
N GLY A 71 12.55 20.72 1.17
CA GLY A 71 13.05 22.09 1.02
C GLY A 71 12.35 23.08 1.96
N LEU A 72 11.04 22.93 2.14
CA LEU A 72 10.25 23.70 3.10
C LEU A 72 10.64 23.36 4.54
N ALA A 73 10.79 22.06 4.86
CA ALA A 73 11.23 21.59 6.18
C ALA A 73 12.59 22.19 6.58
N LYS A 74 13.54 22.18 5.64
CA LYS A 74 14.88 22.76 5.84
C LYS A 74 14.80 24.27 6.08
N GLN A 75 14.03 25.01 5.29
CA GLN A 75 13.88 26.45 5.48
C GLN A 75 13.19 26.78 6.81
N ARG A 76 12.19 25.99 7.23
CA ARG A 76 11.52 26.14 8.53
C ARG A 76 12.53 26.08 9.67
N TYR A 77 13.39 25.06 9.66
CA TYR A 77 14.44 24.88 10.66
C TYR A 77 15.45 26.05 10.70
N ILE A 78 15.83 26.59 9.54
CA ILE A 78 16.72 27.76 9.45
C ILE A 78 16.05 29.01 10.05
N ALA A 79 14.79 29.25 9.71
CA ALA A 79 14.03 30.38 10.23
C ALA A 79 13.84 30.26 11.76
N GLU A 80 13.46 29.09 12.25
CA GLU A 80 13.27 28.81 13.68
C GLU A 80 14.55 29.05 14.48
N LYS A 81 15.70 28.54 14.01
CA LYS A 81 17.01 28.79 14.64
C LYS A 81 17.39 30.25 14.66
N THR A 82 17.07 30.99 13.60
CA THR A 82 17.35 32.43 13.53
C THR A 82 16.46 33.21 14.50
N ILE A 83 15.17 32.89 14.57
CA ILE A 83 14.22 33.48 15.52
C ILE A 83 14.64 33.21 16.97
N ALA A 84 15.16 32.01 17.27
CA ALA A 84 15.65 31.68 18.62
C ALA A 84 16.77 32.61 19.13
N ARG A 85 17.51 33.27 18.22
CA ARG A 85 18.56 34.24 18.56
C ARG A 85 18.04 35.66 18.81
N VAL A 86 16.76 35.94 18.55
CA VAL A 86 16.17 37.26 18.75
C VAL A 86 15.98 37.53 20.24
N SER A 87 16.43 38.70 20.70
CA SER A 87 16.27 39.15 22.08
C SER A 87 14.80 39.42 22.42
N GLY A 88 14.39 38.99 23.62
CA GLY A 88 13.04 39.17 24.15
C GLY A 88 12.08 38.03 23.77
N THR A 89 11.48 37.38 24.76
CA THR A 89 10.53 36.28 24.57
C THR A 89 9.31 36.72 23.77
N SER A 90 8.77 37.92 24.03
CA SER A 90 7.63 38.46 23.30
C SER A 90 7.90 38.58 21.79
N ASN A 91 9.06 39.13 21.41
CA ASN A 91 9.47 39.25 20.01
C ASN A 91 9.58 37.88 19.34
N ARG A 92 10.20 36.90 20.01
CA ARG A 92 10.29 35.53 19.50
C ARG A 92 8.90 34.92 19.30
N SER A 93 8.01 35.04 20.28
CA SER A 93 6.65 34.52 20.18
C SER A 93 5.88 35.11 18.99
N ILE A 94 6.01 36.41 18.75
CA ILE A 94 5.41 37.07 17.58
C ILE A 94 5.98 36.47 16.28
N LEU A 95 7.31 36.39 16.15
CA LEU A 95 7.95 35.85 14.95
C LEU A 95 7.61 34.37 14.70
N LEU A 96 7.59 33.55 15.76
CA LEU A 96 7.20 32.14 15.68
C LEU A 96 5.74 31.99 15.20
N SER A 97 4.83 32.79 15.76
CA SER A 97 3.42 32.79 15.35
C SER A 97 3.23 33.25 13.91
N THR A 98 3.98 34.27 13.47
CA THR A 98 3.85 34.85 12.12
C THR A 98 4.45 33.94 11.05
N TYR A 99 5.63 33.36 11.29
CA TYR A 99 6.41 32.69 10.23
C TYR A 99 6.45 31.18 10.36
N ILE A 100 6.54 30.62 11.57
CA ILE A 100 6.74 29.18 11.78
C ILE A 100 5.40 28.46 11.82
N ARG A 101 4.45 28.95 12.63
CA ARG A 101 3.18 28.25 12.89
C ARG A 101 2.37 27.94 11.61
N PRO A 102 2.22 28.86 10.63
CA PRO A 102 1.48 28.55 9.40
C PRO A 102 2.11 27.42 8.58
N VAL A 103 3.45 27.29 8.61
CA VAL A 103 4.17 26.25 7.88
C VAL A 103 4.02 24.90 8.57
N GLU A 104 4.15 24.86 9.90
CA GLU A 104 3.96 23.63 10.67
C GLU A 104 2.59 23.02 10.43
N ILE A 105 1.54 23.86 10.43
CA ILE A 105 0.16 23.42 10.17
C ILE A 105 0.05 22.75 8.80
N GLU A 106 0.54 23.39 7.73
CA GLU A 106 0.44 22.81 6.38
C GLU A 106 1.31 21.55 6.21
N MET A 107 2.48 21.52 6.84
CA MET A 107 3.35 20.34 6.81
C MET A 107 2.73 19.17 7.58
N GLU A 108 2.17 19.39 8.77
CA GLU A 108 1.46 18.35 9.53
C GLU A 108 0.24 17.84 8.75
N ARG A 109 -0.51 18.75 8.13
CA ARG A 109 -1.69 18.44 7.32
C ARG A 109 -1.39 17.57 6.09
N THR A 110 -0.19 17.64 5.53
CA THR A 110 0.22 16.94 4.28
C THR A 110 1.25 15.82 4.48
N GLY A 111 1.86 15.73 5.66
CA GLY A 111 3.00 14.83 5.89
C GLY A 111 2.68 13.36 5.70
N TYR A 112 1.44 12.94 5.93
CA TYR A 112 1.02 11.55 5.71
C TYR A 112 0.90 11.22 4.22
N GLU A 113 0.37 12.12 3.38
CA GLU A 113 0.31 11.94 1.94
C GLU A 113 1.70 11.85 1.31
N VAL A 114 2.61 12.74 1.74
CA VAL A 114 4.02 12.69 1.29
C VAL A 114 4.68 11.37 1.71
N SER A 115 4.41 10.91 2.93
CA SER A 115 4.94 9.62 3.42
C SER A 115 4.35 8.43 2.67
N GLU A 116 3.05 8.46 2.36
CA GLU A 116 2.34 7.43 1.59
C GLU A 116 2.87 7.38 0.16
N TYR A 117 3.01 8.53 -0.50
CA TYR A 117 3.59 8.66 -1.84
C TYR A 117 5.00 8.06 -1.91
N ARG A 118 5.89 8.48 -1.00
CA ARG A 118 7.28 7.99 -0.96
C ARG A 118 7.34 6.48 -0.74
N LEU A 119 6.50 5.95 0.14
CA LEU A 119 6.42 4.51 0.38
C LEU A 119 5.93 3.76 -0.86
N LEU A 120 4.88 4.24 -1.52
CA LEU A 120 4.36 3.61 -2.72
C LEU A 120 5.35 3.67 -3.89
N ALA A 121 6.01 4.80 -4.08
CA ALA A 121 7.08 4.93 -5.06
C ALA A 121 8.24 3.96 -4.79
N SER A 122 8.64 3.82 -3.52
CA SER A 122 9.66 2.85 -3.10
C SER A 122 9.23 1.40 -3.33
N ILE A 123 7.97 1.05 -3.01
CA ILE A 123 7.41 -0.28 -3.30
C ILE A 123 7.46 -0.56 -4.81
N ILE A 124 6.97 0.38 -5.64
CA ILE A 124 6.97 0.22 -7.10
C ILE A 124 8.40 0.03 -7.62
N TYR A 125 9.34 0.86 -7.16
CA TYR A 125 10.74 0.75 -7.52
C TYR A 125 11.30 -0.65 -7.16
N HIS A 126 11.10 -1.10 -5.92
CA HIS A 126 11.62 -2.39 -5.47
C HIS A 126 11.00 -3.57 -6.22
N ILE A 127 9.70 -3.55 -6.49
CA ILE A 127 9.04 -4.57 -7.32
C ILE A 127 9.67 -4.64 -8.73
N LEU A 128 9.98 -3.48 -9.32
CA LEU A 128 10.55 -3.42 -10.67
C LEU A 128 12.04 -3.77 -10.72
N SER A 129 12.79 -3.49 -9.65
CA SER A 129 14.22 -3.79 -9.57
C SER A 129 14.53 -5.20 -9.03
N ASP A 130 13.64 -5.73 -8.19
CA ASP A 130 13.76 -7.02 -7.53
C ASP A 130 12.45 -7.80 -7.73
N MET A 131 12.48 -8.75 -8.68
CA MET A 131 11.34 -9.59 -9.02
C MET A 131 10.84 -10.45 -7.84
N ASN A 132 11.56 -10.48 -6.72
CA ASN A 132 11.18 -11.16 -5.48
C ASN A 132 11.18 -10.21 -4.27
N TYR A 133 10.55 -9.04 -4.40
CA TYR A 133 10.45 -8.07 -3.31
C TYR A 133 9.69 -8.62 -2.08
N LYS A 134 10.45 -9.17 -1.11
CA LYS A 134 9.91 -9.86 0.07
C LYS A 134 9.17 -8.94 1.05
N GLN A 135 9.47 -7.64 1.06
CA GLN A 135 8.82 -6.70 1.98
C GLN A 135 7.47 -6.17 1.47
N TYR A 136 7.02 -6.56 0.27
CA TYR A 136 5.77 -6.06 -0.34
C TYR A 136 4.58 -6.03 0.63
N ASP A 137 4.25 -7.18 1.25
CA ASP A 137 3.10 -7.29 2.16
C ASP A 137 3.24 -6.35 3.38
N THR A 138 4.44 -6.27 3.95
CA THR A 138 4.74 -5.42 5.11
C THR A 138 4.61 -3.95 4.78
N ASP A 139 5.13 -3.54 3.62
CA ASP A 139 5.12 -2.14 3.19
C ASP A 139 3.74 -1.70 2.69
N MET A 140 2.98 -2.58 2.02
CA MET A 140 1.56 -2.32 1.72
C MET A 140 0.72 -2.20 3.00
N ALA A 141 0.97 -3.05 4.01
CA ALA A 141 0.32 -2.90 5.31
C ALA A 141 0.71 -1.58 6.01
N LYS A 142 1.94 -1.10 5.81
CA LYS A 142 2.39 0.21 6.30
C LYS A 142 1.67 1.35 5.59
N ALA A 143 1.46 1.27 4.27
CA ALA A 143 0.65 2.25 3.53
C ALA A 143 -0.78 2.34 4.08
N GLU A 144 -1.43 1.21 4.35
CA GLU A 144 -2.76 1.20 4.99
C GLU A 144 -2.77 1.82 6.39
N ARG A 145 -1.72 1.62 7.19
CA ARG A 145 -1.59 2.28 8.50
C ARG A 145 -1.42 3.79 8.35
N LEU A 146 -0.67 4.27 7.36
CA LEU A 146 -0.49 5.69 7.09
C LEU A 146 -1.83 6.36 6.76
N LYS A 147 -2.65 5.75 5.90
CA LYS A 147 -4.01 6.26 5.61
C LYS A 147 -4.89 6.36 6.84
N LYS A 148 -4.92 5.32 7.68
CA LYS A 148 -5.74 5.34 8.90
C LYS A 148 -5.30 6.46 9.83
N ARG A 149 -3.99 6.65 10.01
CA ARG A 149 -3.44 7.71 10.85
C ARG A 149 -3.71 9.10 10.27
N LYS A 150 -3.66 9.26 8.96
CA LYS A 150 -3.99 10.48 8.23
C LYS A 150 -5.40 10.96 8.56
N GLU A 151 -6.40 10.09 8.43
CA GLU A 151 -7.80 10.44 8.74
C GLU A 151 -7.99 10.81 10.22
N LEU A 152 -7.40 10.02 11.13
CA LEU A 152 -7.46 10.30 12.58
C LEU A 152 -6.84 11.66 12.93
N MET A 153 -5.66 11.95 12.39
CA MET A 153 -4.94 13.19 12.67
C MET A 153 -5.72 14.40 12.13
N LYS A 154 -6.22 14.33 10.89
CA LYS A 154 -6.98 15.43 10.27
C LYS A 154 -8.29 15.71 11.01
N SER A 155 -8.99 14.67 11.43
CA SER A 155 -10.19 14.80 12.27
C SER A 155 -9.87 15.41 13.63
N ALA A 156 -8.82 14.95 14.31
CA ALA A 156 -8.44 15.46 15.63
C ALA A 156 -7.99 16.94 15.62
N ARG A 157 -7.41 17.39 14.49
CA ARG A 157 -6.92 18.76 14.32
C ARG A 157 -7.90 19.69 13.59
N ASN A 158 -9.02 19.16 13.12
CA ASN A 158 -9.97 19.86 12.25
C ASN A 158 -9.28 20.53 11.05
N TYR A 159 -8.37 19.80 10.41
CA TYR A 159 -7.68 20.31 9.22
C TYR A 159 -8.59 20.28 8.00
N GLU A 160 -8.49 21.34 7.20
CA GLU A 160 -9.17 21.40 5.91
C GLU A 160 -8.77 20.21 5.04
N PRO A 161 -9.73 19.58 4.31
CA PRO A 161 -9.41 18.49 3.40
C PRO A 161 -8.41 18.95 2.35
N LEU A 162 -7.54 18.05 1.90
CA LEU A 162 -6.68 18.29 0.75
C LEU A 162 -7.47 18.13 -0.55
N SER A 163 -6.90 18.56 -1.67
CA SER A 163 -7.49 18.31 -3.00
C SER A 163 -7.78 16.82 -3.19
N GLY A 164 -8.98 16.48 -3.65
CA GLY A 164 -9.37 15.09 -3.94
C GLY A 164 -8.43 14.38 -4.92
N LYS A 165 -7.79 15.15 -5.81
CA LYS A 165 -6.78 14.67 -6.77
C LYS A 165 -5.58 14.00 -6.09
N ILE A 166 -5.17 14.46 -4.91
CA ILE A 166 -4.06 13.84 -4.16
C ILE A 166 -4.43 12.42 -3.73
N ASN A 167 -5.65 12.24 -3.23
CA ASN A 167 -6.14 10.92 -2.87
C ASN A 167 -6.33 10.04 -4.11
N GLU A 168 -6.81 10.59 -5.23
CA GLU A 168 -6.90 9.87 -6.50
C GLU A 168 -5.55 9.36 -6.97
N GLU A 169 -4.51 10.20 -6.94
CA GLU A 169 -3.14 9.85 -7.34
C GLU A 169 -2.58 8.73 -6.45
N LEU A 170 -2.74 8.83 -5.13
CA LEU A 170 -2.37 7.76 -4.20
C LEU A 170 -3.09 6.44 -4.53
N ARG A 171 -4.40 6.48 -4.79
CA ARG A 171 -5.15 5.28 -5.19
C ARG A 171 -4.66 4.68 -6.51
N HIS A 172 -4.29 5.51 -7.48
CA HIS A 172 -3.67 5.03 -8.71
C HIS A 172 -2.37 4.29 -8.45
N MET A 173 -1.46 4.88 -7.66
CA MET A 173 -0.18 4.26 -7.33
C MET A 173 -0.34 2.92 -6.60
N GLU A 174 -1.29 2.83 -5.67
CA GLU A 174 -1.58 1.58 -4.95
C GLU A 174 -2.10 0.47 -5.84
N ALA A 175 -3.07 0.80 -6.69
CA ALA A 175 -3.65 -0.15 -7.63
C ALA A 175 -2.60 -0.60 -8.64
N TYR A 176 -1.74 0.32 -9.08
CA TYR A 176 -0.62 0.04 -9.98
C TYR A 176 0.42 -0.89 -9.32
N ALA A 177 0.89 -0.56 -8.11
CA ALA A 177 1.82 -1.40 -7.35
C ALA A 177 1.27 -2.81 -7.14
N SER A 178 -0.02 -2.92 -6.76
CA SER A 178 -0.69 -4.21 -6.59
C SER A 178 -0.82 -4.98 -7.90
N GLY A 179 -1.12 -4.29 -9.00
CA GLY A 179 -1.20 -4.87 -10.34
C GLY A 179 0.14 -5.43 -10.83
N ILE A 180 1.26 -4.73 -10.59
CA ILE A 180 2.59 -5.24 -10.95
C ILE A 180 2.95 -6.45 -10.08
N ASN A 181 2.76 -6.38 -8.76
CA ASN A 181 3.04 -7.50 -7.88
C ASN A 181 2.21 -8.74 -8.26
N LEU A 182 0.93 -8.56 -8.60
CA LEU A 182 0.10 -9.64 -9.10
C LEU A 182 0.65 -10.26 -10.38
N ALA A 183 1.02 -9.42 -11.36
CA ALA A 183 1.60 -9.89 -12.62
C ALA A 183 2.90 -10.67 -12.43
N LEU A 184 3.77 -10.25 -11.49
CA LEU A 184 4.98 -10.99 -11.16
C LEU A 184 4.68 -12.36 -10.56
N ASN A 185 3.74 -12.45 -9.61
CA ASN A 185 3.38 -13.75 -9.04
C ASN A 185 2.70 -14.66 -10.06
N ASN A 186 1.95 -14.08 -11.01
CA ASN A 186 1.41 -14.83 -12.16
C ASN A 186 2.51 -15.38 -13.05
N TYR A 187 3.54 -14.57 -13.32
CA TYR A 187 4.71 -15.00 -14.08
C TYR A 187 5.49 -16.10 -13.34
N THR A 188 5.63 -15.99 -12.02
CA THR A 188 6.20 -17.08 -11.20
C THR A 188 5.38 -18.35 -11.34
N LEU A 189 4.05 -18.28 -11.28
CA LEU A 189 3.21 -19.45 -11.51
C LEU A 189 3.40 -20.01 -12.92
N SER A 190 3.43 -19.17 -13.95
CA SER A 190 3.62 -19.62 -15.34
C SER A 190 4.92 -20.38 -15.54
N ILE A 191 6.02 -19.97 -14.89
CA ILE A 191 7.30 -20.69 -14.95
C ILE A 191 7.14 -22.16 -14.52
N TYR A 192 6.29 -22.45 -13.54
CA TYR A 192 6.11 -23.80 -13.01
C TYR A 192 5.08 -24.64 -13.76
N VAL A 193 4.25 -24.03 -14.61
CA VAL A 193 3.15 -24.75 -15.30
C VAL A 193 3.23 -24.70 -16.83
N ASP A 194 4.07 -23.83 -17.39
CA ASP A 194 4.25 -23.64 -18.82
C ASP A 194 5.63 -24.11 -19.27
N THR A 195 5.69 -24.60 -20.50
CA THR A 195 6.97 -24.84 -21.17
C THR A 195 7.47 -23.51 -21.70
N VAL A 196 8.60 -23.02 -21.18
CA VAL A 196 9.28 -21.85 -21.71
C VAL A 196 10.24 -22.31 -22.82
N PRO A 197 10.10 -21.83 -24.07
CA PRO A 197 11.06 -22.12 -25.12
C PRO A 197 12.48 -21.76 -24.68
N ASP A 198 13.44 -22.63 -24.96
CA ASP A 198 14.87 -22.43 -24.67
C ASP A 198 15.27 -22.39 -23.18
N MET A 199 14.39 -22.83 -22.27
CA MET A 199 14.72 -23.10 -20.87
C MET A 199 14.42 -24.55 -20.50
N GLU A 200 15.26 -25.14 -19.64
CA GLU A 200 14.89 -26.42 -19.02
C GLU A 200 13.56 -26.24 -18.26
N PRO A 201 12.60 -27.18 -18.40
CA PRO A 201 11.34 -27.09 -17.68
C PRO A 201 11.62 -26.98 -16.18
N LEU A 202 11.27 -25.84 -15.59
CA LEU A 202 11.24 -25.67 -14.14
C LEU A 202 9.95 -26.24 -13.54
N THR A 203 9.21 -27.02 -14.34
CA THR A 203 7.96 -27.65 -13.95
C THR A 203 8.12 -28.41 -12.64
N ASP A 204 7.43 -27.91 -11.61
CA ASP A 204 7.43 -28.46 -10.27
C ASP A 204 6.02 -28.24 -9.71
N LEU A 205 5.26 -29.32 -9.60
CA LEU A 205 3.87 -29.27 -9.17
C LEU A 205 3.70 -28.76 -7.73
N HIS A 206 4.69 -29.01 -6.86
CA HIS A 206 4.71 -28.48 -5.50
C HIS A 206 4.87 -26.95 -5.51
N GLN A 207 5.81 -26.43 -6.27
CA GLN A 207 6.02 -24.98 -6.41
C GLN A 207 4.86 -24.29 -7.13
N ALA A 208 4.27 -24.94 -8.14
CA ALA A 208 3.05 -24.47 -8.79
C ALA A 208 1.91 -24.34 -7.78
N ASN A 209 1.72 -25.34 -6.91
CA ASN A 209 0.72 -25.31 -5.86
C ASN A 209 0.92 -24.16 -4.85
N LEU A 210 2.15 -23.90 -4.42
CA LEU A 210 2.46 -22.77 -3.52
C LEU A 210 2.22 -21.42 -4.21
N SER A 211 2.64 -21.30 -5.48
CA SER A 211 2.47 -20.10 -6.28
C SER A 211 0.99 -19.82 -6.58
N TYR A 212 0.19 -20.86 -6.81
CA TYR A 212 -1.25 -20.76 -7.06
C TYR A 212 -2.01 -20.06 -5.92
N ASP A 213 -1.78 -20.46 -4.67
CA ASP A 213 -2.42 -19.82 -3.51
C ASP A 213 -1.99 -18.36 -3.35
N LYS A 214 -0.71 -18.08 -3.58
CA LYS A 214 -0.15 -16.73 -3.52
C LYS A 214 -0.77 -15.83 -4.58
N VAL A 215 -0.95 -16.33 -5.80
CA VAL A 215 -1.60 -15.62 -6.91
C VAL A 215 -3.08 -15.33 -6.59
N ILE A 216 -3.83 -16.29 -6.06
CA ILE A 216 -5.23 -16.06 -5.64
C ILE A 216 -5.32 -14.97 -4.56
N LYS A 217 -4.46 -15.05 -3.53
CA LYS A 217 -4.40 -14.03 -2.48
C LYS A 217 -4.20 -12.63 -3.07
N TYR A 218 -3.21 -12.47 -3.96
CA TYR A 218 -2.91 -11.18 -4.55
C TYR A 218 -3.96 -10.73 -5.58
N LEU A 219 -4.62 -11.65 -6.28
CA LEU A 219 -5.73 -11.32 -7.16
C LEU A 219 -6.83 -10.59 -6.38
N MET A 220 -7.28 -11.18 -5.27
CA MET A 220 -8.33 -10.59 -4.42
C MET A 220 -7.92 -9.22 -3.89
N GLN A 221 -6.68 -9.07 -3.43
CA GLN A 221 -6.18 -7.79 -2.93
C GLN A 221 -6.14 -6.73 -4.03
N THR A 222 -5.63 -7.08 -5.21
CA THR A 222 -5.51 -6.18 -6.36
C THR A 222 -6.87 -5.74 -6.88
N GLU A 223 -7.86 -6.63 -6.96
CA GLU A 223 -9.23 -6.26 -7.36
C GLU A 223 -9.85 -5.24 -6.40
N VAL A 224 -9.63 -5.39 -5.09
CA VAL A 224 -10.08 -4.41 -4.09
C VAL A 224 -9.40 -3.05 -4.32
N LYS A 225 -8.08 -3.01 -4.56
CA LYS A 225 -7.37 -1.74 -4.78
C LYS A 225 -7.78 -1.07 -6.10
N ILE A 226 -7.91 -1.84 -7.18
CA ILE A 226 -8.41 -1.33 -8.46
C ILE A 226 -9.83 -0.79 -8.28
N GLY A 227 -10.71 -1.49 -7.57
CA GLY A 227 -12.07 -1.04 -7.29
C GLY A 227 -12.15 0.31 -6.56
N GLN A 228 -11.14 0.65 -5.76
CA GLN A 228 -11.04 1.91 -5.02
C GLN A 228 -10.54 3.10 -5.86
N VAL A 229 -10.02 2.87 -7.07
CA VAL A 229 -9.60 3.96 -7.95
C VAL A 229 -10.83 4.69 -8.50
N PRO A 230 -10.96 6.02 -8.41
CA PRO A 230 -12.14 6.73 -8.92
C PRO A 230 -12.30 6.71 -10.46
N ASN A 231 -11.20 6.73 -11.21
CA ASN A 231 -11.23 6.78 -12.67
C ASN A 231 -11.59 5.43 -13.31
N LYS A 232 -12.79 5.34 -13.92
CA LYS A 232 -13.30 4.12 -14.56
C LYS A 232 -12.43 3.61 -15.71
N LYS A 233 -11.89 4.50 -16.55
CA LYS A 233 -11.03 4.10 -17.69
C LYS A 233 -9.72 3.49 -17.18
N TYR A 234 -9.14 4.08 -16.14
CA TYR A 234 -7.94 3.55 -15.51
C TYR A 234 -8.19 2.19 -14.83
N ARG A 235 -9.31 2.04 -14.10
CA ARG A 235 -9.73 0.74 -13.55
C ARG A 235 -9.81 -0.35 -14.61
N LYS A 236 -10.46 -0.05 -15.74
CA LYS A 236 -10.60 -0.96 -16.88
C LYS A 236 -9.21 -1.37 -17.40
N SER A 237 -8.33 -0.41 -17.66
CA SER A 237 -6.98 -0.68 -18.13
C SER A 237 -6.16 -1.56 -17.17
N LEU A 238 -6.19 -1.29 -15.86
CA LEU A 238 -5.52 -2.14 -14.87
C LEU A 238 -6.14 -3.54 -14.79
N THR A 239 -7.46 -3.65 -14.91
CA THR A 239 -8.15 -4.95 -14.91
C THR A 239 -7.70 -5.78 -16.10
N GLU A 240 -7.74 -5.20 -17.30
CA GLU A 240 -7.34 -5.87 -18.54
C GLU A 240 -5.87 -6.29 -18.52
N ARG A 241 -4.98 -5.44 -18.00
CA ARG A 241 -3.54 -5.72 -17.98
C ARG A 241 -3.11 -6.68 -16.88
N SER A 242 -3.70 -6.60 -15.69
CA SER A 242 -3.19 -7.29 -14.50
C SER A 242 -4.14 -8.35 -13.94
N VAL A 243 -5.46 -8.18 -14.06
CA VAL A 243 -6.43 -9.10 -13.44
C VAL A 243 -6.86 -10.19 -14.41
N THR A 244 -7.23 -9.83 -15.64
CA THR A 244 -7.74 -10.77 -16.63
C THR A 244 -6.77 -11.91 -16.95
N PRO A 245 -5.47 -11.67 -17.23
CA PRO A 245 -4.52 -12.76 -17.52
C PRO A 245 -4.34 -13.72 -16.34
N VAL A 246 -4.40 -13.20 -15.12
CA VAL A 246 -4.28 -14.01 -13.90
C VAL A 246 -5.50 -14.89 -13.68
N LYS A 247 -6.71 -14.36 -13.92
CA LYS A 247 -7.94 -15.19 -13.82
C LYS A 247 -7.89 -16.36 -14.79
N ILE A 248 -7.47 -16.10 -16.03
CA ILE A 248 -7.26 -17.15 -17.04
C ILE A 248 -6.24 -18.17 -16.53
N MET A 249 -5.09 -17.73 -16.01
CA MET A 249 -4.06 -18.63 -15.47
C MET A 249 -4.58 -19.49 -14.31
N ILE A 250 -5.31 -18.89 -13.35
CA ILE A 250 -5.93 -19.62 -12.23
C ILE A 250 -6.92 -20.66 -12.75
N GLU A 251 -7.77 -20.30 -13.70
CA GLU A 251 -8.77 -21.20 -14.26
C GLU A 251 -8.14 -22.36 -15.03
N ARG A 252 -7.07 -22.07 -15.77
CA ARG A 252 -6.29 -23.03 -16.55
C ARG A 252 -5.54 -24.05 -15.68
N THR A 253 -5.12 -23.65 -14.48
CA THR A 253 -4.28 -24.47 -13.57
C THR A 253 -5.05 -25.13 -12.41
N LYS A 254 -6.29 -24.68 -12.12
CA LYS A 254 -7.02 -25.09 -10.90
C LYS A 254 -7.19 -26.60 -10.75
N TYR A 255 -7.34 -27.34 -11.84
CA TYR A 255 -7.64 -28.77 -11.78
C TYR A 255 -6.42 -29.61 -11.47
N GLU A 256 -5.26 -29.27 -12.01
CA GLU A 256 -3.99 -29.96 -11.71
C GLU A 256 -3.60 -29.71 -10.25
N ILE A 257 -3.74 -28.47 -9.78
CA ILE A 257 -3.54 -28.16 -8.35
C ILE A 257 -4.54 -28.92 -7.48
N SER A 258 -5.80 -29.06 -7.91
CA SER A 258 -6.81 -29.83 -7.17
C SER A 258 -6.50 -31.32 -7.13
N GLN A 259 -6.00 -31.90 -8.23
CA GLN A 259 -5.56 -33.30 -8.29
C GLN A 259 -4.39 -33.54 -7.34
N TYR A 260 -3.36 -32.69 -7.41
CA TYR A 260 -2.20 -32.74 -6.51
C TYR A 260 -2.61 -32.71 -5.04
N ARG A 261 -3.45 -31.74 -4.63
CA ARG A 261 -3.94 -31.62 -3.25
C ARG A 261 -4.76 -32.83 -2.80
N LEU A 262 -5.57 -33.40 -3.68
CA LEU A 262 -6.34 -34.60 -3.38
C LEU A 262 -5.40 -35.79 -3.17
N MET A 263 -4.37 -35.94 -4.00
CA MET A 263 -3.37 -37.00 -3.87
C MET A 263 -2.55 -36.88 -2.59
N ASN A 264 -2.10 -35.68 -2.22
CA ASN A 264 -1.47 -35.45 -0.91
C ASN A 264 -2.36 -35.90 0.25
N ARG A 265 -3.66 -35.54 0.22
CA ARG A 265 -4.62 -35.98 1.23
C ARG A 265 -4.80 -37.50 1.26
N VAL A 266 -4.78 -38.16 0.10
CA VAL A 266 -4.84 -39.63 0.02
C VAL A 266 -3.59 -40.23 0.66
N SER A 267 -2.41 -39.68 0.38
CA SER A 267 -1.16 -40.08 1.02
C SER A 267 -1.23 -39.98 2.54
N ASP A 268 -1.66 -38.84 3.07
CA ASP A 268 -1.82 -38.63 4.52
C ASP A 268 -2.79 -39.66 5.16
N LEU A 269 -3.84 -40.06 4.43
CA LEU A 269 -4.80 -41.08 4.88
C LEU A 269 -4.19 -42.49 4.86
N ILE A 270 -3.33 -42.79 3.91
CA ILE A 270 -2.58 -44.06 3.86
C ILE A 270 -1.60 -44.13 5.03
N ASP A 271 -0.82 -43.07 5.23
CA ASP A 271 0.21 -42.99 6.29
C ASP A 271 -0.40 -43.08 7.70
N SER A 272 -1.63 -42.59 7.87
CA SER A 272 -2.40 -42.72 9.11
C SER A 272 -3.18 -44.03 9.24
N GLY A 273 -3.06 -44.97 8.29
CA GLY A 273 -3.71 -46.27 8.30
C GLY A 273 -5.20 -46.25 7.92
N ASN A 274 -5.76 -45.10 7.53
CA ASN A 274 -7.16 -44.94 7.13
C ASN A 274 -7.39 -45.28 5.65
N THR A 275 -7.06 -46.52 5.28
CA THR A 275 -7.06 -47.00 3.88
C THR A 275 -8.46 -46.98 3.23
N ALA A 276 -9.53 -47.19 4.00
CA ALA A 276 -10.89 -47.15 3.48
C ALA A 276 -11.29 -45.74 3.00
N GLU A 277 -11.01 -44.71 3.81
CA GLU A 277 -11.28 -43.33 3.41
C GLU A 277 -10.31 -42.88 2.30
N ALA A 278 -9.06 -43.34 2.33
CA ALA A 278 -8.09 -43.09 1.25
C ALA A 278 -8.62 -43.56 -0.11
N LYS A 279 -9.13 -44.81 -0.20
CA LYS A 279 -9.76 -45.35 -1.43
C LYS A 279 -10.95 -44.50 -1.90
N LYS A 280 -11.80 -44.06 -0.97
CA LYS A 280 -12.96 -43.22 -1.27
C LYS A 280 -12.56 -41.84 -1.79
N GLN A 281 -11.52 -41.23 -1.25
CA GLN A 281 -11.00 -39.94 -1.74
C GLN A 281 -10.31 -40.12 -3.10
N PHE A 282 -9.50 -41.16 -3.26
CA PHE A 282 -8.79 -41.47 -4.51
C PHE A 282 -9.75 -41.65 -5.70
N ALA A 283 -10.90 -42.31 -5.49
CA ALA A 283 -11.93 -42.48 -6.52
C ALA A 283 -12.48 -41.15 -7.10
N LYS A 284 -12.30 -40.01 -6.40
CA LYS A 284 -12.71 -38.69 -6.89
C LYS A 284 -11.77 -38.14 -7.98
N LEU A 285 -10.56 -38.69 -8.14
CA LEU A 285 -9.58 -38.24 -9.14
C LEU A 285 -10.11 -38.38 -10.56
N THR A 286 -10.75 -39.50 -10.89
CA THR A 286 -11.34 -39.71 -12.22
C THR A 286 -12.30 -38.57 -12.59
N GLY A 287 -13.19 -38.19 -11.65
CA GLY A 287 -14.12 -37.08 -11.87
C GLY A 287 -13.44 -35.71 -11.97
N LEU A 288 -12.29 -35.51 -11.32
CA LEU A 288 -11.48 -34.30 -11.50
C LEU A 288 -10.83 -34.26 -12.89
N LYS A 289 -10.24 -35.37 -13.33
CA LYS A 289 -9.60 -35.50 -14.66
C LYS A 289 -10.59 -35.24 -15.80
N THR A 290 -11.78 -35.85 -15.73
CA THR A 290 -12.83 -35.62 -16.72
C THR A 290 -13.27 -34.16 -16.77
N ARG A 291 -13.48 -33.52 -15.61
CA ARG A 291 -13.84 -32.10 -15.56
C ARG A 291 -12.72 -31.19 -16.05
N ALA A 292 -11.47 -31.54 -15.79
CA ALA A 292 -10.31 -30.79 -16.26
C ALA A 292 -10.26 -30.75 -17.79
N ALA A 293 -10.41 -31.91 -18.43
CA ALA A 293 -10.41 -32.03 -19.89
C ALA A 293 -11.55 -31.23 -20.53
N ALA A 294 -12.80 -31.45 -20.07
CA ALA A 294 -13.97 -30.74 -20.59
C ALA A 294 -13.86 -29.22 -20.41
N PHE A 295 -13.42 -28.77 -19.24
CA PHE A 295 -13.29 -27.33 -18.97
C PHE A 295 -12.25 -26.65 -19.86
N LYS A 296 -11.13 -27.31 -20.13
CA LYS A 296 -10.08 -26.78 -21.01
C LYS A 296 -10.54 -26.70 -22.47
N GLU A 297 -11.28 -27.71 -22.92
CA GLU A 297 -11.90 -27.75 -24.25
C GLU A 297 -12.93 -26.61 -24.42
N ASP A 298 -13.86 -26.47 -23.46
CA ASP A 298 -14.95 -25.48 -23.50
C ASP A 298 -14.44 -24.02 -23.58
N HIS A 299 -13.28 -23.74 -22.98
CA HIS A 299 -12.74 -22.37 -22.88
C HIS A 299 -11.57 -22.11 -23.84
N GLY A 300 -11.11 -23.14 -24.57
CA GLY A 300 -9.98 -23.04 -25.48
C GLY A 300 -8.67 -22.63 -24.80
N TYR A 301 -8.47 -23.02 -23.53
CA TYR A 301 -7.22 -22.72 -22.83
C TYR A 301 -6.08 -23.59 -23.36
N GLU A 302 -4.90 -22.99 -23.46
CA GLU A 302 -3.69 -23.74 -23.79
C GLU A 302 -3.43 -24.84 -22.75
N PRO A 303 -2.98 -26.04 -23.17
CA PRO A 303 -2.60 -27.08 -22.23
C PRO A 303 -1.43 -26.61 -21.35
N LEU A 304 -1.34 -27.15 -20.13
CA LEU A 304 -0.14 -26.98 -19.30
C LEU A 304 1.02 -27.81 -19.90
N ALA A 305 2.23 -27.54 -19.44
CA ALA A 305 3.42 -28.34 -19.75
C ALA A 305 3.13 -29.84 -19.55
N LYS A 306 3.62 -30.69 -20.46
CA LYS A 306 3.37 -32.14 -20.42
C LYS A 306 3.88 -32.74 -19.11
N GLU A 307 4.99 -32.22 -18.61
CA GLU A 307 5.68 -32.60 -17.39
C GLU A 307 4.75 -32.52 -16.15
N ILE A 308 3.82 -31.56 -16.09
CA ILE A 308 2.81 -31.49 -15.01
C ILE A 308 1.93 -32.74 -15.03
N ASN A 309 1.48 -33.15 -16.21
CA ASN A 309 0.60 -34.32 -16.34
C ASN A 309 1.38 -35.61 -16.08
N ASP A 310 2.65 -35.67 -16.51
CA ASP A 310 3.51 -36.82 -16.24
C ASP A 310 3.78 -36.97 -14.73
N GLU A 311 4.06 -35.87 -14.01
CA GLU A 311 4.24 -35.88 -12.56
C GLU A 311 2.96 -36.31 -11.82
N LEU A 312 1.81 -35.76 -12.22
CA LEU A 312 0.51 -36.16 -11.67
C LEU A 312 0.22 -37.66 -11.90
N LEU A 313 0.53 -38.18 -13.08
CA LEU A 313 0.29 -39.58 -13.44
C LEU A 313 1.21 -40.53 -12.65
N ALA A 314 2.49 -40.16 -12.48
CA ALA A 314 3.42 -40.91 -11.66
C ALA A 314 2.92 -40.99 -10.21
N TYR A 315 2.53 -39.85 -9.63
CA TYR A 315 2.02 -39.83 -8.26
C TYR A 315 0.70 -40.61 -8.09
N GLU A 316 -0.22 -40.51 -9.06
CA GLU A 316 -1.44 -41.31 -9.08
C GLU A 316 -1.13 -42.83 -9.11
N THR A 317 -0.13 -43.22 -9.89
CA THR A 317 0.28 -44.63 -10.05
C THR A 317 0.86 -45.18 -8.75
N ASP A 318 1.72 -44.42 -8.07
CA ASP A 318 2.35 -44.82 -6.80
C ASP A 318 1.29 -45.00 -5.68
N LEU A 319 0.36 -44.04 -5.57
CA LEU A 319 -0.74 -44.13 -4.60
C LEU A 319 -1.65 -45.32 -4.90
N LYS A 320 -1.92 -45.61 -6.18
CA LYS A 320 -2.73 -46.76 -6.57
C LYS A 320 -2.06 -48.08 -6.19
N ALA A 321 -0.76 -48.23 -6.45
CA ALA A 321 -0.01 -49.43 -6.06
C ALA A 321 -0.09 -49.67 -4.55
N THR A 322 0.14 -48.61 -3.77
CA THR A 322 0.07 -48.63 -2.30
C THR A 322 -1.33 -49.03 -1.80
N LEU A 323 -2.40 -48.48 -2.37
CA LEU A 323 -3.79 -48.80 -2.00
C LEU A 323 -4.22 -50.23 -2.39
N GLU A 324 -3.57 -50.81 -3.38
CA GLU A 324 -3.74 -52.20 -3.82
C GLU A 324 -2.87 -53.19 -3.03
N GLY A 325 -1.96 -52.70 -2.17
CA GLY A 325 -1.06 -53.52 -1.37
C GLY A 325 0.12 -54.11 -2.17
N LYS A 326 0.57 -53.41 -3.21
CA LYS A 326 1.75 -53.73 -4.02
C LYS A 326 2.88 -52.78 -3.68
#